data_AF-A5FEI8-F1
#
_entry.id   AF-A5FEI8-F1
#
_cell.length_a   1.000
_cell.length_b   1.000
_cell.length_c   1.000
_cell.angle_alpha   90.00
_cell.angle_beta   90.00
_cell.angle_gamma   90.00
#
_symmetry.space_group_name_H-M   'P 1'
#
loop_
_entity.id
_entity.type
_entity.pdbx_description
1 polymer ?
#
loop_
_entity_poly.entity_id
_entity_poly.type
_entity_poly.pdbx_seq_one_letter_code
_entity_poly.pdbx_strand_id
1 'polypeptide(L)'
;MGLFLFVITLSYIVYNGFSTSEINPLTVMAYMVLFFLVYCFPDLFKIFKLTITEEGIEKTMVITGAKQFIPFDNIQYIKKGKVKLRNKTGDISDGYYFTTLILENKKSLVISPDHFENYKILITNIEDNFK
;
A
#
# COMPACT_ATOMS: atom_id res chain seq x y z
N MET A 1 -0.67 -16.50 -18.94
CA MET A 1 -1.39 -16.58 -20.23
C MET A 1 -2.58 -15.63 -20.29
N GLY A 2 -3.55 -15.71 -19.37
CA GLY A 2 -4.78 -14.89 -19.42
C GLY A 2 -4.57 -13.37 -19.38
N LEU A 3 -3.70 -12.87 -18.50
CA LEU A 3 -3.42 -11.43 -18.39
C LEU A 3 -2.77 -10.87 -19.68
N PHE A 4 -1.92 -11.66 -20.31
CA PHE A 4 -1.27 -11.28 -21.58
C PHE A 4 -2.29 -11.17 -22.72
N LEU A 5 -3.19 -12.15 -22.85
CA LEU A 5 -4.27 -12.12 -23.84
C LEU A 5 -5.22 -10.94 -23.59
N PHE A 6 -5.55 -10.66 -22.33
CA PHE A 6 -6.38 -9.52 -21.94
C PHE A 6 -5.78 -8.17 -22.35
N VAL A 7 -4.47 -7.98 -22.15
CA VAL A 7 -3.79 -6.74 -22.55
C VAL A 7 -3.79 -6.58 -24.07
N ILE A 8 -3.57 -7.66 -24.83
CA ILE A 8 -3.59 -7.62 -26.30
C ILE A 8 -4.99 -7.27 -26.82
N THR A 9 -6.03 -7.91 -26.30
CA THR A 9 -7.41 -7.64 -26.76
C THR A 9 -7.86 -6.23 -26.38
N LEU A 10 -7.54 -5.75 -25.17
CA LEU A 10 -7.82 -4.38 -24.76
C LEU A 10 -7.11 -3.37 -25.68
N SER A 11 -5.83 -3.60 -25.97
CA SER A 11 -5.03 -2.72 -26.85
C SER A 11 -5.57 -2.69 -28.28
N TYR A 12 -6.00 -3.84 -28.81
CA TYR A 12 -6.62 -3.95 -30.13
C TYR A 12 -7.93 -3.17 -30.23
N ILE A 13 -8.80 -3.27 -29.21
CA ILE A 13 -10.08 -2.56 -29.17
C ILE A 13 -9.86 -1.05 -29.08
N VAL A 14 -8.93 -0.59 -28.24
CA VAL A 14 -8.58 0.83 -28.14
C VAL A 14 -8.00 1.37 -29.45
N TYR A 15 -7.09 0.64 -30.09
CA TYR A 15 -6.50 1.03 -31.37
C TYR A 15 -7.55 1.17 -32.49
N ASN A 16 -8.46 0.20 -32.60
CA ASN A 16 -9.57 0.28 -33.55
C ASN A 16 -10.49 1.47 -33.24
N GLY A 17 -10.77 1.72 -31.96
CA GLY A 17 -11.54 2.88 -31.51
C GLY A 17 -10.95 4.24 -31.90
N PHE A 18 -9.63 4.35 -32.01
CA PHE A 18 -8.97 5.55 -32.52
C PHE A 18 -8.98 5.61 -34.06
N SER A 19 -8.90 4.46 -34.73
CA SER A 19 -8.77 4.37 -36.19
C SER A 19 -10.10 4.53 -36.94
N THR A 20 -11.21 4.12 -36.32
CA THR A 20 -12.55 4.24 -36.90
C THR A 20 -13.32 5.36 -36.20
N SER A 21 -13.87 6.32 -36.96
CA SER A 21 -14.68 7.43 -36.41
C SER A 21 -16.06 7.01 -35.89
N GLU A 22 -16.40 5.72 -35.97
CA GLU A 22 -17.64 5.17 -35.43
C GLU A 22 -17.47 4.73 -33.98
N ILE A 23 -18.29 5.31 -33.10
CA ILE A 23 -18.26 5.00 -31.67
C ILE A 23 -19.00 3.67 -31.45
N ASN A 24 -18.25 2.57 -31.37
CA ASN A 24 -18.77 1.27 -30.98
C ASN A 24 -18.89 1.17 -29.45
N PRO A 25 -19.99 0.62 -28.90
CA PRO A 25 -20.13 0.36 -27.45
C PRO A 25 -18.96 -0.39 -26.81
N LEU A 26 -18.33 -1.31 -27.54
CA LEU A 26 -17.14 -2.04 -27.10
C LEU A 26 -15.93 -1.11 -26.85
N THR A 27 -15.78 -0.09 -27.68
CA THR A 27 -14.72 0.92 -27.54
C THR A 27 -14.92 1.75 -26.29
N VAL A 28 -16.16 2.18 -26.02
CA VAL A 28 -16.51 2.93 -24.80
C VAL A 28 -16.20 2.10 -23.56
N MET A 29 -16.59 0.83 -23.56
CA MET A 29 -16.31 -0.10 -22.46
C MET A 29 -14.80 -0.30 -22.24
N ALA A 30 -14.02 -0.43 -23.33
CA ALA A 30 -12.57 -0.55 -23.23
C ALA A 30 -11.91 0.69 -22.61
N TYR A 31 -12.37 1.90 -22.96
CA TYR A 31 -11.90 3.13 -22.31
C TYR A 31 -12.25 3.17 -20.83
N MET A 32 -13.47 2.78 -20.42
CA MET A 32 -13.85 2.71 -19.00
C MET A 32 -12.95 1.76 -18.21
N VAL A 33 -12.66 0.57 -18.78
CA VAL A 33 -11.73 -0.40 -18.17
C VAL A 33 -10.32 0.19 -18.08
N LEU A 34 -9.85 0.87 -19.12
CA LEU A 34 -8.54 1.50 -19.12
C LEU A 34 -8.42 2.61 -18.07
N PHE A 35 -9.43 3.49 -17.93
CA PHE A 35 -9.46 4.50 -16.87
C PHE A 35 -9.48 3.87 -15.48
N PHE A 36 -10.25 2.80 -15.28
CA PHE A 36 -10.27 2.06 -14.02
C PHE A 36 -8.89 1.47 -13.68
N LEU A 37 -8.22 0.85 -14.67
CA LEU A 37 -6.88 0.31 -14.48
C LEU A 37 -5.89 1.43 -14.13
N VAL A 38 -5.88 2.54 -14.86
CA VAL A 38 -5.01 3.69 -14.58
C VAL A 38 -5.28 4.27 -13.18
N TYR A 39 -6.53 4.25 -12.72
CA TYR A 39 -6.89 4.70 -11.39
C TYR A 39 -6.39 3.76 -10.29
N CYS A 40 -6.54 2.44 -10.46
CA CYS A 40 -6.13 1.46 -9.45
C CYS A 40 -4.63 1.13 -9.46
N PHE A 41 -3.96 1.26 -10.60
CA PHE A 41 -2.56 0.85 -10.76
C PHE A 41 -1.59 1.52 -9.78
N PRO A 42 -1.67 2.84 -9.49
CA PRO A 42 -0.77 3.50 -8.54
C PRO A 42 -0.82 2.93 -7.12
N ASP A 43 -1.97 2.41 -6.69
CA ASP A 43 -2.10 1.86 -5.33
C ASP A 43 -1.31 0.56 -5.17
N LEU A 44 -1.12 -0.21 -6.24
CA LEU A 44 -0.30 -1.41 -6.22
C LEU A 44 1.17 -1.09 -5.93
N PHE A 45 1.68 0.08 -6.38
CA PHE A 45 3.06 0.50 -6.12
C PHE A 45 3.31 0.92 -4.66
N LYS A 46 2.26 1.10 -3.87
CA LYS A 46 2.37 1.42 -2.44
C LYS A 46 2.57 0.18 -1.59
N ILE A 47 2.53 -1.02 -2.16
CA ILE A 47 2.72 -2.27 -1.42
C ILE A 47 4.19 -2.43 -1.07
N PHE A 48 4.48 -2.56 0.22
CA PHE A 48 5.82 -2.77 0.74
C PHE A 48 5.83 -3.88 1.80
N LYS A 49 6.98 -4.55 1.90
CA LYS A 49 7.34 -5.47 2.96
C LYS A 49 8.22 -4.74 3.97
N LEU A 50 8.01 -5.05 5.24
CA LEU A 50 8.83 -4.54 6.34
C LEU A 50 9.56 -5.73 6.98
N THR A 51 10.88 -5.66 7.02
CA THR A 51 11.75 -6.67 7.63
C THR A 51 12.54 -6.00 8.75
N ILE A 52 12.60 -6.64 9.91
CA ILE A 52 13.40 -6.16 11.05
C ILE A 52 14.71 -6.93 11.05
N THR A 53 15.82 -6.21 11.09
CA THR A 53 17.18 -6.73 11.24
C THR A 53 17.74 -6.31 12.61
N GLU A 54 18.95 -6.77 12.95
CA GLU A 54 19.61 -6.41 14.21
C GLU A 54 19.96 -4.91 14.28
N GLU A 55 20.30 -4.31 13.13
CA GLU A 55 20.74 -2.91 13.05
C GLU A 55 19.60 -1.93 12.76
N GLY A 56 18.43 -2.41 12.29
CA GLY A 56 17.33 -1.53 11.93
C GLY A 56 16.14 -2.18 11.22
N ILE A 57 15.40 -1.34 10.49
CA ILE A 57 14.18 -1.70 9.76
C ILE A 57 14.43 -1.54 8.26
N GLU A 58 14.26 -2.62 7.51
CA GLU A 58 14.26 -2.64 6.05
C GLU A 58 12.84 -2.54 5.51
N LYS A 59 12.56 -1.46 4.76
CA LYS A 59 11.37 -1.32 3.95
C LYS A 59 11.69 -1.70 2.51
N THR A 60 11.12 -2.79 2.02
CA THR A 60 11.28 -3.24 0.64
C THR A 60 9.98 -3.07 -0.14
N MET A 61 9.98 -2.27 -1.19
CA MET A 61 8.82 -2.14 -2.08
C MET A 61 8.64 -3.44 -2.88
N VAL A 62 7.44 -4.01 -2.89
CA VAL A 62 7.22 -5.35 -3.47
C VAL A 62 7.34 -5.34 -4.99
N ILE A 63 6.82 -4.30 -5.65
CA ILE A 63 6.82 -4.20 -7.11
C ILE A 63 8.17 -3.74 -7.66
N THR A 64 8.75 -2.71 -7.05
CA THR A 64 9.99 -2.09 -7.56
C THR A 64 11.25 -2.75 -7.01
N GLY A 65 11.15 -3.54 -5.94
CA GLY A 65 12.30 -4.10 -5.23
C GLY A 65 13.14 -3.04 -4.49
N ALA A 66 12.74 -1.76 -4.55
CA ALA A 66 13.46 -0.67 -3.93
C ALA A 66 13.53 -0.88 -2.42
N LYS A 67 14.75 -0.88 -1.88
CA LYS A 67 15.01 -1.04 -0.46
C LYS A 67 15.31 0.31 0.17
N GLN A 68 14.70 0.56 1.32
CA GLN A 68 14.98 1.69 2.18
C GLN A 68 15.32 1.13 3.56
N PHE A 69 16.54 1.38 4.02
CA PHE A 69 16.97 1.01 5.36
C PHE A 69 16.76 2.17 6.34
N ILE A 70 16.26 1.86 7.52
CA ILE A 70 16.01 2.80 8.61
C ILE A 70 16.70 2.24 9.86
N PRO A 71 17.89 2.75 10.24
CA PRO A 71 18.57 2.30 11.45
C PRO A 71 17.76 2.67 12.70
N PHE A 72 17.88 1.87 13.77
CA PHE A 72 17.15 2.14 15.03
C PHE A 72 17.55 3.48 15.66
N ASP A 73 18.81 3.88 15.53
CA ASP A 73 19.33 5.17 16.01
C ASP A 73 18.59 6.38 15.39
N ASN A 74 18.02 6.21 14.19
CA ASN A 74 17.25 7.27 13.53
C ASN A 74 15.82 7.40 14.08
N ILE A 75 15.37 6.52 14.97
CA ILE A 75 14.04 6.58 15.59
C ILE A 75 14.15 7.50 16.81
N GLN A 76 13.44 8.62 16.82
CA GLN A 76 13.44 9.52 17.99
C GLN A 76 12.49 9.04 19.08
N TYR A 77 11.31 8.57 18.70
CA TYR A 77 10.32 8.03 19.62
C TYR A 77 9.25 7.21 18.91
N ILE A 78 8.64 6.31 19.68
CA ILE A 78 7.56 5.43 19.24
C ILE A 78 6.24 5.95 19.82
N LYS A 79 5.28 6.28 18.95
CA LYS A 79 3.95 6.76 19.35
C LYS A 79 2.89 5.70 19.09
N LYS A 80 2.15 5.29 20.11
CA LYS A 80 0.97 4.44 19.97
C LYS A 80 -0.28 5.30 19.77
N GLY A 81 -1.06 4.97 18.75
CA GLY A 81 -2.33 5.62 18.44
C GLY A 81 -3.48 4.61 18.48
N LYS A 82 -4.70 5.09 18.73
CA LYS A 82 -5.93 4.30 18.66
C LYS A 82 -6.90 4.99 17.72
N VAL A 83 -7.33 4.31 16.66
CA VAL A 83 -8.44 4.77 15.82
C VAL A 83 -9.73 4.33 16.48
N LYS A 84 -10.60 5.27 16.86
CA LYS A 84 -11.96 4.97 17.30
C LYS A 84 -12.90 5.11 16.11
N LEU A 85 -13.51 4.01 15.68
CA LEU A 85 -14.55 4.04 14.65
C LEU A 85 -15.87 4.43 15.31
N ARG A 86 -16.42 5.58 14.92
CA ARG A 86 -17.73 6.03 15.39
C ARG A 86 -18.77 5.64 14.36
N ASN A 87 -19.43 4.51 14.54
CA ASN A 87 -20.53 4.11 13.67
C ASN A 87 -21.75 5.02 13.91
N LYS A 88 -22.46 5.37 12.83
CA LYS A 88 -23.65 6.25 12.86
C LYS A 88 -24.78 5.72 13.78
N THR A 89 -24.75 4.44 14.11
CA THR A 89 -25.80 3.73 14.87
C THR A 89 -25.52 3.62 16.38
N GLY A 90 -24.45 4.22 16.89
CA GLY A 90 -24.16 4.21 18.34
C GLY A 90 -23.40 2.98 18.86
N ASP A 91 -23.10 1.99 18.01
CA ASP A 91 -22.20 0.90 18.36
C ASP A 91 -20.77 1.43 18.48
N ILE A 92 -20.26 1.39 19.71
CA ILE A 92 -18.85 1.66 20.02
C ILE A 92 -18.09 0.41 19.63
N SER A 93 -17.56 0.36 18.40
CA SER A 93 -16.56 -0.65 18.07
C SER A 93 -15.25 -0.30 18.77
N ASP A 94 -14.53 -1.30 19.26
CA ASP A 94 -13.33 -1.11 20.08
C ASP A 94 -12.16 -0.43 19.33
N GLY A 95 -12.31 -0.19 18.03
CA GLY A 95 -11.28 0.43 17.20
C GLY A 95 -10.04 -0.47 17.06
N TYR A 96 -8.97 0.07 16.48
CA TYR A 96 -7.69 -0.63 16.39
C TYR A 96 -6.53 0.28 16.85
N TYR A 97 -5.49 -0.36 17.37
CA TYR A 97 -4.25 0.30 17.76
C TYR A 97 -3.27 0.29 16.60
N PHE A 98 -2.57 1.39 16.38
CA PHE A 98 -1.46 1.49 15.43
C PHE A 98 -0.24 2.09 16.11
N THR A 99 0.94 1.77 15.60
CA THR A 99 2.21 2.32 16.09
C THR A 99 2.81 3.19 15.01
N THR A 100 3.25 4.38 15.39
CA THR A 100 3.94 5.32 14.50
C THR A 100 5.37 5.50 15.01
N LEU A 101 6.35 5.17 14.18
CA LEU A 101 7.75 5.46 14.43
C LEU A 101 8.04 6.87 13.89
N ILE A 102 8.52 7.77 14.75
CA ILE A 102 8.93 9.11 14.33
C ILE A 102 10.45 9.11 14.17
N LEU A 103 10.90 9.44 12.97
CA LEU A 103 12.31 9.47 12.60
C LEU A 103 12.89 10.88 12.76
N GLU A 104 14.20 10.99 12.93
CA GLU A 104 14.92 12.27 13.08
C GLU A 104 14.59 13.29 11.99
N ASN A 105 14.40 12.81 10.76
CA ASN A 105 14.06 13.64 9.60
C ASN A 105 12.58 14.08 9.54
N LYS A 106 11.84 14.04 10.66
CA LYS A 106 10.37 14.28 10.75
C LYS A 106 9.53 13.36 9.87
N LYS A 107 10.13 12.33 9.28
CA LYS A 107 9.42 11.28 8.55
C LYS A 107 8.79 10.35 9.57
N SER A 108 7.61 9.82 9.24
CA SER A 108 6.90 8.88 10.10
C SER A 108 6.64 7.57 9.37
N LEU A 109 6.87 6.45 10.04
CA LEU A 109 6.46 5.13 9.58
C LEU A 109 5.28 4.65 10.41
N VAL A 110 4.12 4.49 9.79
CA VAL A 110 2.92 3.96 10.45
C VAL A 110 2.85 2.46 10.20
N ILE A 111 2.72 1.71 11.29
CA ILE A 111 2.54 0.26 11.31
C ILE A 111 1.17 0.00 11.94
N SER A 112 0.28 -0.68 11.23
CA SER A 112 -1.08 -1.00 11.67
C SER A 112 -1.31 -2.50 11.61
N PRO A 113 -2.07 -3.10 12.54
CA PRO A 113 -2.48 -4.51 12.48
C PRO A 113 -3.27 -4.83 11.21
N ASP A 114 -3.96 -3.84 10.62
CA ASP A 114 -4.71 -4.00 9.37
C ASP A 114 -3.80 -4.28 8.15
N HIS A 115 -2.51 -3.94 8.26
CA HIS A 115 -1.53 -4.11 7.18
C HIS A 115 -0.52 -5.22 7.44
N PHE A 116 -0.42 -5.71 8.69
CA PHE A 116 0.57 -6.70 9.10
C PHE A 116 -0.04 -7.73 10.05
N GLU A 117 -0.24 -8.96 9.59
CA GLU A 117 -0.75 -10.06 10.43
C GLU A 117 0.16 -10.31 11.65
N ASN A 118 1.47 -10.17 11.47
CA ASN A 118 2.50 -10.32 12.49
C ASN A 118 2.78 -9.03 13.29
N TYR A 119 1.84 -8.07 13.29
CA TYR A 119 1.99 -6.76 13.93
C TYR A 119 2.58 -6.81 15.35
N LYS A 120 2.06 -7.69 16.22
CA LYS A 120 2.53 -7.79 17.60
C LYS A 120 4.02 -8.11 17.68
N ILE A 121 4.47 -9.08 16.88
CA ILE A 121 5.87 -9.51 16.83
C ILE A 121 6.75 -8.38 16.29
N LEU A 122 6.29 -7.68 15.25
CA LEU A 122 7.02 -6.55 14.69
C LEU A 122 7.24 -5.44 15.73
N ILE A 123 6.18 -5.05 16.45
CA ILE A 123 6.29 -3.98 17.45
C ILE A 123 7.16 -4.40 18.63
N THR A 124 7.02 -5.63 19.15
CA THR A 124 7.88 -6.11 20.24
C THR A 124 9.36 -6.10 19.84
N ASN A 125 9.71 -6.60 18.66
CA ASN A 125 11.08 -6.59 18.19
C ASN A 125 11.64 -5.17 18.01
N ILE A 126 10.83 -4.22 17.54
CA ILE A 126 11.26 -2.81 17.42
C ILE A 126 11.47 -2.20 18.81
N GLU A 127 10.56 -2.45 19.76
CA GLU A 127 10.66 -1.94 21.13
C GLU A 127 11.86 -2.50 21.89
N ASP A 128 12.23 -3.76 21.64
CA ASP A 128 13.37 -4.42 22.29
C ASP A 128 14.71 -3.92 21.75
N ASN A 129 14.83 -3.65 20.44
CA ASN A 129 16.06 -3.12 19.83
C ASN A 129 16.21 -1.59 19.94
N PHE A 130 15.14 -0.88 20.29
CA PHE A 130 15.19 0.58 20.53
C PHE A 130 15.73 0.93 21.93
N LYS A 131 15.76 -0.02 22.87
CA LYS A 131 16.27 0.19 24.24
C LYS A 131 17.79 0.24 24.29
#